data_AF-A0A841D651-F1
#
_entry.id   AF-A0A841D651-F1
#
_cell.length_a   1.000
_cell.length_b   1.000
_cell.length_c   1.000
_cell.angle_alpha   90.00
_cell.angle_beta   90.00
_cell.angle_gamma   90.00
#
_symmetry.space_group_name_H-M   'P 1'
#
loop_
_entity.id
_entity.type
_entity.pdbx_description
1 polymer ?
#
loop_
_entity_poly.entity_id
_entity_poly.type
_entity_poly.pdbx_seq_one_letter_code
_entity_poly.pdbx_strand_id
1 'polypeptide(L)'
;MIFKRLAGAMVAAAVAGGGMVVFSAATATAAEAATCAYRVRHVPAGSALAVRDAPFASATVIDALNPGQITVGRCKRERANWRSVTGIGGNEGFSHKRYLKKLLRVY
;
A
#
# COMPACT_ATOMS: atom_id res chain seq x y z
N MET A 1 -12.44 21.97 14.68
CA MET A 1 -12.73 20.68 15.34
C MET A 1 -11.42 20.00 15.71
N ILE A 2 -11.00 20.28 16.95
CA ILE A 2 -10.19 19.46 17.88
C ILE A 2 -9.23 18.40 17.29
N PHE A 3 -7.95 18.77 17.21
CA PHE A 3 -6.83 17.82 17.19
C PHE A 3 -6.66 17.28 18.61
N LYS A 4 -7.00 16.01 18.83
CA LYS A 4 -6.85 15.34 20.12
C LYS A 4 -5.88 14.17 20.00
N ARG A 5 -4.87 14.25 20.87
CA ARG A 5 -4.07 13.17 21.48
C ARG A 5 -2.69 12.89 20.88
N LEU A 6 -1.75 13.74 21.33
CA LEU A 6 -0.47 13.28 21.86
C LEU A 6 -0.72 12.24 22.97
N ALA A 7 -0.19 11.04 22.78
CA ALA A 7 0.09 10.03 23.81
C ALA A 7 1.34 9.29 23.28
N GLY A 8 2.51 9.32 23.90
CA GLY A 8 2.77 9.29 25.32
C GLY A 8 3.06 7.84 25.71
N ALA A 9 4.32 7.41 25.59
CA ALA A 9 4.93 6.32 26.35
C ALA A 9 6.42 6.21 25.97
N MET A 10 7.31 6.87 26.71
CA MET A 10 8.68 6.39 26.82
C MET A 10 8.64 5.14 27.71
N VAL A 11 9.07 4.00 27.19
CA VAL A 11 9.41 2.84 28.02
C VAL A 11 10.92 2.67 27.94
N ALA A 12 11.60 3.22 28.93
CA ALA A 12 12.95 2.81 29.29
C ALA A 12 12.84 1.51 30.10
N ALA A 13 13.38 0.42 29.56
CA ALA A 13 13.66 -0.79 30.33
C ALA A 13 15.13 -1.14 30.13
N ALA A 14 15.91 -0.90 31.16
CA ALA A 14 17.33 -1.18 31.24
C ALA A 14 17.56 -2.66 31.64
N VAL A 15 18.36 -3.34 30.81
CA VAL A 15 19.41 -4.35 31.11
C VAL A 15 19.12 -5.46 32.13
N ALA A 16 19.19 -6.73 31.69
CA ALA A 16 20.06 -7.78 32.27
C ALA A 16 19.72 -9.16 31.66
N GLY A 17 20.76 -9.91 31.25
CA GLY A 17 20.64 -11.35 30.97
C GLY A 17 20.93 -11.72 29.52
N GLY A 18 22.11 -12.29 29.28
CA GLY A 18 22.49 -12.85 28.00
C GLY A 18 21.62 -14.03 27.58
N GLY A 19 21.56 -14.27 26.27
CA GLY A 19 21.19 -15.54 25.68
C GLY A 19 19.69 -15.86 25.65
N MET A 20 18.93 -15.11 24.86
CA MET A 20 18.00 -15.64 23.86
C MET A 20 17.43 -14.44 23.09
N VAL A 21 17.65 -14.42 21.77
CA VAL A 21 17.04 -13.48 20.83
C VAL A 21 15.53 -13.64 20.92
N VAL A 22 14.89 -12.81 21.74
CA VAL A 22 13.44 -12.75 21.83
C VAL A 22 12.94 -12.15 20.52
N PHE A 23 12.29 -12.96 19.68
CA PHE A 23 11.54 -12.55 18.51
C PHE A 23 10.35 -11.67 18.95
N SER A 24 10.60 -10.40 19.27
CA SER A 24 9.57 -9.41 19.62
C SER A 24 9.49 -8.27 18.62
N ALA A 25 9.69 -8.58 17.33
CA ALA A 25 9.42 -7.66 16.22
C ALA A 25 8.32 -8.17 15.25
N ALA A 26 7.78 -9.38 15.47
CA ALA A 26 6.98 -10.07 14.45
C ALA A 26 5.48 -9.73 14.43
N THR A 27 4.94 -8.97 15.38
CA THR A 27 3.49 -8.70 15.45
C THR A 27 3.08 -7.30 15.00
N ALA A 28 4.03 -6.41 14.70
CA ALA A 28 3.76 -5.09 14.11
C ALA A 28 3.70 -5.10 12.58
N THR A 29 4.19 -6.14 11.91
CA THR A 29 4.53 -6.09 10.47
C THR A 29 3.56 -6.82 9.53
N ALA A 30 2.77 -7.78 10.02
CA ALA A 30 1.88 -8.57 9.15
C ALA A 30 0.68 -7.77 8.60
N ALA A 31 0.15 -6.81 9.36
CA ALA A 31 -0.95 -5.94 8.90
C ALA A 31 -0.47 -4.88 7.91
N GLU A 32 0.81 -4.50 7.96
CA GLU A 32 1.43 -3.52 7.06
C GLU A 32 1.96 -4.15 5.77
N ALA A 33 2.28 -5.46 5.78
CA ALA A 33 2.77 -6.19 4.60
C ALA A 33 1.67 -6.85 3.75
N ALA A 34 0.40 -6.79 4.16
CA ALA A 34 -0.67 -7.48 3.44
C ALA A 34 -0.79 -6.99 1.98
N THR A 35 -0.60 -7.92 1.03
CA THR A 35 -0.76 -7.68 -0.41
C THR A 35 -2.20 -7.96 -0.82
N CYS A 36 -2.72 -7.22 -1.79
CA CYS A 36 -4.07 -7.37 -2.30
C CYS A 36 -4.02 -7.45 -3.82
N ALA A 37 -4.85 -8.33 -4.40
CA ALA A 37 -5.10 -8.34 -5.83
C ALA A 37 -6.24 -7.39 -6.17
N TYR A 38 -6.10 -6.67 -7.28
CA TYR A 38 -7.06 -5.68 -7.75
C TYR A 38 -7.35 -5.91 -9.24
N ARG A 39 -8.63 -5.85 -9.61
CA ARG A 39 -9.07 -5.72 -11.00
C ARG A 39 -9.21 -4.25 -11.38
N VAL A 40 -8.62 -3.86 -12.51
CA VAL A 40 -8.79 -2.53 -13.08
C VAL A 40 -10.19 -2.39 -13.66
N ARG A 41 -10.91 -1.34 -13.27
CA ARG A 41 -12.29 -1.04 -13.71
C ARG A 41 -12.47 0.44 -14.05
N HIS A 42 -13.55 0.75 -14.77
CA HIS A 42 -13.91 2.13 -15.14
C HIS A 42 -12.83 2.85 -15.96
N VAL A 43 -12.03 2.09 -16.70
CA VAL A 43 -11.08 2.61 -17.70
C VAL A 43 -11.66 2.24 -19.07
N PRO A 44 -11.86 3.23 -19.97
CA PRO A 44 -12.35 2.95 -21.33
C PRO A 44 -11.45 1.98 -22.09
N ALA A 45 -12.03 1.23 -23.03
CA ALA A 45 -11.25 0.43 -23.97
C ALA A 45 -10.32 1.34 -24.80
N GLY A 46 -9.08 0.90 -25.04
CA GLY A 46 -8.04 1.70 -25.73
C GLY A 46 -7.38 2.77 -24.87
N SER A 47 -7.78 2.94 -23.61
CA SER A 47 -7.10 3.79 -22.61
C SER A 47 -6.36 2.94 -21.58
N ALA A 48 -5.47 3.57 -20.81
CA ALA A 48 -4.78 2.93 -19.70
C ALA A 48 -4.93 3.74 -18.40
N LEU A 49 -4.91 3.03 -17.26
CA LEU A 49 -4.83 3.65 -15.95
C LEU A 49 -3.37 3.95 -15.62
N ALA A 50 -3.06 5.22 -15.37
CA ALA A 50 -1.72 5.65 -14.99
C ALA A 50 -1.29 5.08 -13.62
N VAL A 51 -0.07 4.58 -13.57
CA VAL A 51 0.68 4.28 -12.34
C VAL A 51 1.70 5.40 -12.16
N ARG A 52 1.66 6.04 -10.99
CA ARG A 52 2.44 7.24 -10.70
C ARG A 52 3.51 6.98 -9.66
N ASP A 53 4.60 7.74 -9.70
CA ASP A 53 5.67 7.68 -8.69
C ASP A 53 5.22 8.11 -7.28
N ALA A 54 4.18 8.95 -7.19
CA ALA A 54 3.64 9.44 -5.93
C ALA A 54 2.10 9.43 -5.87
N PRO A 55 1.48 9.37 -4.67
CA PRO A 55 0.03 9.21 -4.49
C PRO A 55 -0.75 10.53 -4.66
N PHE A 56 -0.61 11.22 -5.80
CA PHE A 56 -1.38 12.41 -6.18
C PHE A 56 -1.51 12.56 -7.70
N ALA A 57 -2.47 13.36 -8.15
CA ALA A 57 -2.89 13.38 -9.57
C ALA A 57 -1.87 13.98 -10.53
N SER A 58 -1.04 14.93 -10.08
CA SER A 58 0.00 15.59 -10.87
C SER A 58 1.36 14.88 -10.81
N ALA A 59 1.47 13.74 -10.12
CA ALA A 59 2.69 12.96 -9.99
C ALA A 59 3.13 12.37 -11.35
N THR A 60 4.41 12.07 -11.53
CA THR A 60 4.93 11.56 -12.81
C THR A 60 4.35 10.18 -13.09
N VAL A 61 3.92 9.94 -14.33
CA VAL A 61 3.47 8.60 -14.75
C VAL A 61 4.71 7.76 -15.06
N ILE A 62 4.88 6.66 -14.34
CA ILE A 62 6.03 5.74 -14.47
C ILE A 62 5.65 4.42 -15.13
N ASP A 63 4.36 4.06 -15.10
CA ASP A 63 3.86 2.83 -15.70
C ASP A 63 2.35 2.98 -15.99
N ALA A 64 1.76 1.95 -16.55
CA ALA A 64 0.36 1.90 -16.93
C ALA A 64 -0.30 0.59 -16.52
N LEU A 65 -1.62 0.59 -16.49
CA LEU A 65 -2.44 -0.60 -16.28
C LEU A 65 -3.57 -0.68 -17.32
N ASN A 66 -3.73 -1.84 -17.95
CA ASN A 66 -4.76 -2.05 -18.96
C ASN A 66 -6.16 -2.21 -18.32
N PRO A 67 -7.23 -1.87 -19.04
CA PRO A 67 -8.60 -2.12 -18.59
C PRO A 67 -8.83 -3.61 -18.30
N GLY A 68 -9.48 -3.93 -17.18
CA GLY A 68 -9.84 -5.30 -16.83
C GLY A 68 -8.71 -6.18 -16.28
N GLN A 69 -7.45 -5.77 -16.40
CA GLN A 69 -6.33 -6.58 -15.94
C GLN A 69 -6.29 -6.71 -14.42
N ILE A 70 -5.58 -7.74 -13.95
CA ILE A 70 -5.32 -7.95 -12.52
C ILE A 70 -3.93 -7.42 -12.20
N THR A 71 -3.84 -6.63 -11.13
CA THR A 71 -2.59 -6.14 -10.56
C THR A 71 -2.53 -6.48 -9.07
N VAL A 72 -1.34 -6.49 -8.52
CA VAL A 72 -1.08 -6.66 -7.09
C VAL A 72 -0.56 -5.36 -6.50
N GLY A 73 -0.75 -5.18 -5.20
CA GLY A 73 -0.19 -4.05 -4.47
C GLY A 73 -0.67 -4.03 -3.03
N ARG A 74 -0.31 -3.00 -2.28
CA ARG A 74 -0.60 -2.96 -0.84
C ARG A 74 -2.11 -2.90 -0.55
N CYS A 75 -2.55 -3.66 0.45
CA CYS A 75 -3.94 -3.61 0.94
C CYS A 75 -4.25 -2.29 1.66
N LYS A 76 -3.25 -1.74 2.36
CA LYS A 76 -3.30 -0.43 3.03
C LYS A 76 -3.37 0.68 1.96
N ARG A 77 -4.07 1.76 2.29
CA ARG A 77 -4.09 2.95 1.45
C ARG A 77 -2.92 3.83 1.85
N GLU A 78 -2.17 4.33 0.87
CA GLU A 78 -1.05 5.24 1.14
C GLU A 78 -1.56 6.64 1.48
N ARG A 79 -2.55 7.11 0.71
CA ARG A 79 -3.34 8.31 0.98
C ARG A 79 -4.82 7.98 0.81
N ALA A 80 -5.70 8.89 1.23
CA ALA A 80 -7.15 8.69 1.29
C ALA A 80 -7.76 7.93 0.07
N ASN A 81 -7.26 8.23 -1.13
CA ASN A 81 -7.73 7.66 -2.39
C ASN A 81 -6.69 6.92 -3.24
N TRP A 82 -5.48 6.69 -2.74
CA TRP A 82 -4.38 6.12 -3.52
C TRP A 82 -3.92 4.79 -2.95
N ARG A 83 -3.55 3.87 -3.84
CA ARG A 83 -3.05 2.54 -3.51
C ARG A 83 -1.77 2.27 -4.27
N SER A 84 -0.81 1.63 -3.61
CA SER A 84 0.33 1.07 -4.31
C SER A 84 -0.14 -0.11 -5.17
N VAL A 85 0.37 -0.17 -6.40
CA VAL A 85 0.08 -1.18 -7.42
C VAL A 85 1.32 -1.43 -8.27
N THR A 86 1.44 -2.62 -8.84
CA THR A 86 2.49 -2.96 -9.80
C THR A 86 1.95 -2.80 -11.23
N GLY A 87 2.61 -1.95 -12.02
CA GLY A 87 2.28 -1.69 -13.42
C GLY A 87 2.57 -2.87 -14.35
N ILE A 88 2.25 -2.70 -15.64
CA ILE A 88 2.50 -3.73 -16.67
C ILE A 88 3.99 -3.95 -16.86
N GLY A 89 4.79 -2.89 -16.76
CA GLY A 89 6.25 -2.94 -16.82
C GLY A 89 6.91 -3.48 -15.55
N GLY A 90 6.12 -3.89 -14.54
CA GLY A 90 6.64 -4.40 -13.27
C GLY A 90 7.06 -3.29 -12.29
N ASN A 91 6.88 -2.01 -12.64
CA ASN A 91 7.23 -0.92 -11.74
C ASN A 91 6.17 -0.77 -10.65
N GLU A 92 6.61 -0.67 -9.39
CA GLU A 92 5.71 -0.32 -8.29
C GLU A 92 5.46 1.19 -8.28
N GLY A 93 4.19 1.59 -8.24
CA GLY A 93 3.80 2.97 -8.06
C GLY A 93 2.39 3.07 -7.51
N PHE A 94 1.69 4.17 -7.79
CA PHE A 94 0.40 4.49 -7.20
C PHE A 94 -0.68 4.74 -8.24
N SER A 95 -1.86 4.17 -8.00
CA SER A 95 -3.07 4.47 -8.79
C SER A 95 -4.27 4.78 -7.91
N HIS A 96 -5.22 5.51 -8.49
CA HIS A 96 -6.39 5.97 -7.76
C HIS A 96 -7.39 4.83 -7.51
N LYS A 97 -7.86 4.68 -6.26
CA LYS A 97 -8.72 3.57 -5.79
C LYS A 97 -10.01 3.40 -6.60
N ARG A 98 -10.52 4.48 -7.20
CA ARG A 98 -11.79 4.48 -7.97
C ARG A 98 -11.75 3.51 -9.16
N TYR A 99 -10.55 3.26 -9.68
CA TYR A 99 -10.31 2.37 -10.81
C TYR A 99 -9.87 0.97 -10.37
N LEU A 100 -9.77 0.70 -9.06
CA LEU A 100 -9.27 -0.56 -8.52
C LEU A 100 -10.37 -1.28 -7.74
N LYS A 101 -10.78 -2.46 -8.22
CA LYS A 101 -11.70 -3.36 -7.50
C LYS A 101 -10.86 -4.39 -6.75
N LYS A 102 -10.86 -4.33 -5.42
CA LYS A 102 -10.21 -5.36 -4.61
C LYS A 102 -10.90 -6.69 -4.88
N LEU A 103 -10.11 -7.72 -5.16
CA LEU A 103 -10.59 -9.09 -5.35
C LEU A 103 -10.35 -9.92 -4.10
N LEU A 104 -9.09 -10.03 -3.69
CA LEU A 104 -8.67 -10.86 -2.56
C LEU A 104 -7.42 -10.27 -1.88
N ARG A 105 -7.17 -10.72 -0.66
CA ARG A 105 -5.95 -10.44 0.11
C ARG A 105 -5.02 -11.64 0.00
N VAL A 106 -3.78 -11.40 -0.37
CA VAL A 106 -2.67 -12.35 -0.45
C VAL A 106 -1.75 -12.07 0.74
N TYR A 107 -1.48 -13.10 1.56
CA TYR A 107 -0.62 -13.02 2.75
C TYR A 107 0.84 -13.23 2.37
#